data_AF-A0A1R0ZW18-F1
#
_entry.id   AF-A0A1R0ZW18-F1
#
_cell.length_a   1.000
_cell.length_b   1.000
_cell.length_c   1.000
_cell.angle_alpha   90.00
_cell.angle_beta   90.00
_cell.angle_gamma   90.00
#
_symmetry.space_group_name_H-M   'P 1'
#
loop_
_entity.id
_entity.type
_entity.pdbx_description
1 polymer ?
#
loop_
_entity_poly.entity_id
_entity_poly.type
_entity_poly.pdbx_seq_one_letter_code
_entity_poly.pdbx_strand_id
1 'polypeptide(L)'
;MDYLRDYTMYAAIFGMFSFSWFGWAQENPRASWRKYIGIASGIALLVCLAGVYLSITNWDAPSALSNQSSFKNYLISVYTEIILAGAGAFVFIKTKRSKYVSPWIAFIVGIHFISLKHVFNDPSLYLLAALLVAVAISTLFISPKLKVAHSAITGIGSGTALFCFALLGLIRYFLV
;
A
#
# COMPACT_ATOMS: atom_id res chain seq x y z
N MET A 1 -7.68 14.64 8.29
CA MET A 1 -7.37 14.84 6.86
C MET A 1 -8.45 15.75 6.36
N ASP A 2 -8.08 16.93 5.89
CA ASP A 2 -9.01 18.05 5.82
C ASP A 2 -9.14 18.59 4.38
N TYR A 3 -8.45 17.94 3.42
CA TYR A 3 -8.27 18.43 2.08
C TYR A 3 -8.89 17.49 1.04
N LEU A 4 -9.74 18.04 0.17
CA LEU A 4 -10.44 17.30 -0.88
C LEU A 4 -9.49 16.56 -1.82
N ARG A 5 -8.42 17.23 -2.27
CA ARG A 5 -7.41 16.66 -3.19
C ARG A 5 -6.65 15.50 -2.55
N ASP A 6 -6.48 15.53 -1.23
CA ASP A 6 -5.77 14.45 -0.53
C ASP A 6 -6.61 13.18 -0.52
N TYR A 7 -7.95 13.25 -0.44
CA TYR A 7 -8.82 12.07 -0.54
C TYR A 7 -8.75 11.38 -1.90
N THR A 8 -8.75 12.15 -2.98
CA THR A 8 -8.67 11.60 -4.34
C THR A 8 -7.28 11.06 -4.64
N MET A 9 -6.22 11.70 -4.13
CA MET A 9 -4.85 11.19 -4.19
C MET A 9 -4.67 9.92 -3.37
N TYR A 10 -5.33 9.82 -2.22
CA TYR A 10 -5.35 8.62 -1.39
C TYR A 10 -5.94 7.45 -2.17
N ALA A 11 -7.08 7.65 -2.83
CA ALA A 11 -7.70 6.65 -3.69
C ALA A 11 -6.79 6.23 -4.85
N ALA A 12 -6.15 7.20 -5.52
CA ALA A 12 -5.24 6.95 -6.62
C ALA A 12 -4.04 6.09 -6.19
N ILE A 13 -3.30 6.57 -5.20
CA ILE A 13 -2.05 5.96 -4.74
C ILE A 13 -2.32 4.60 -4.13
N PHE A 14 -3.33 4.48 -3.27
CA PHE A 14 -3.62 3.20 -2.61
C PHE A 14 -4.24 2.19 -3.57
N GLY A 15 -5.02 2.64 -4.55
CA GLY A 15 -5.48 1.79 -5.65
C GLY A 15 -4.30 1.23 -6.46
N MET A 16 -3.32 2.07 -6.81
CA MET A 16 -2.12 1.65 -7.54
C MET A 16 -1.31 0.62 -6.77
N PHE A 17 -1.06 0.88 -5.48
CA PHE A 17 -0.32 -0.08 -4.66
C PHE A 17 -1.12 -1.34 -4.39
N SER A 18 -2.44 -1.24 -4.20
CA SER A 18 -3.31 -2.41 -4.08
C SER A 18 -3.23 -3.30 -5.32
N PHE A 19 -3.34 -2.72 -6.52
CA PHE A 19 -3.14 -3.41 -7.80
C PHE A 19 -1.77 -4.12 -7.85
N SER A 20 -0.70 -3.41 -7.48
CA SER A 20 0.67 -3.94 -7.47
C SER A 20 0.85 -5.11 -6.49
N TRP A 21 0.29 -5.00 -5.27
CA TRP A 21 0.32 -6.06 -4.26
C TRP A 21 -0.47 -7.29 -4.70
N PHE A 22 -1.63 -7.11 -5.32
CA PHE A 22 -2.36 -8.22 -5.95
C PHE A 22 -1.59 -8.83 -7.12
N GLY A 23 -0.78 -8.06 -7.84
CA GLY A 23 0.18 -8.58 -8.82
C GLY A 23 1.20 -9.51 -8.16
N TRP A 24 1.81 -9.07 -7.04
CA TRP A 24 2.74 -9.90 -6.29
C TRP A 24 2.09 -11.18 -5.74
N ALA A 25 0.80 -11.11 -5.42
CA ALA A 25 0.05 -12.26 -4.94
C ALA A 25 -0.06 -13.41 -5.97
N GLN A 26 0.25 -13.16 -7.24
CA GLN A 26 0.14 -14.14 -8.32
C GLN A 26 1.36 -15.06 -8.50
N GLU A 27 2.46 -14.82 -7.78
CA GLU A 27 3.72 -15.59 -7.92
C GLU A 27 3.48 -17.10 -7.78
N ASN A 28 2.91 -17.53 -6.65
CA ASN A 28 2.49 -18.93 -6.46
C ASN A 28 1.31 -19.07 -5.46
N PRO A 29 0.12 -18.53 -5.79
CA PRO A 29 -1.11 -18.77 -5.04
C PRO A 29 -1.73 -20.13 -5.41
N ARG A 30 -2.71 -20.59 -4.62
CA ARG A 30 -3.52 -21.75 -5.02
C ARG A 30 -4.27 -21.47 -6.33
N ALA A 31 -4.42 -22.49 -7.16
CA ALA A 31 -5.05 -22.35 -8.49
C ALA A 31 -6.45 -21.71 -8.42
N SER A 32 -7.27 -22.10 -7.45
CA SER A 32 -8.62 -21.56 -7.26
C SER A 32 -8.66 -20.08 -6.87
N TRP A 33 -7.56 -19.52 -6.35
CA TRP A 33 -7.48 -18.12 -5.93
C TRP A 33 -7.12 -17.18 -7.08
N ARG A 34 -6.37 -17.67 -8.08
CA ARG A 34 -5.79 -16.85 -9.17
C ARG A 34 -6.82 -15.95 -9.84
N LYS A 35 -7.99 -16.51 -10.18
CA LYS A 35 -9.07 -15.74 -10.84
C LYS A 35 -9.56 -14.57 -9.98
N TYR A 36 -9.72 -14.79 -8.67
CA TYR A 36 -10.23 -13.76 -7.75
C TYR A 36 -9.18 -12.69 -7.48
N ILE A 37 -7.91 -13.07 -7.36
CA ILE A 37 -6.79 -12.13 -7.23
C ILE A 37 -6.70 -11.24 -8.49
N GLY A 38 -6.85 -11.83 -9.68
CA GLY A 38 -6.88 -11.08 -10.94
C GLY A 38 -8.05 -10.09 -11.02
N ILE A 39 -9.25 -10.51 -10.63
CA ILE A 39 -10.42 -9.62 -10.57
C ILE A 39 -10.18 -8.47 -9.57
N ALA A 40 -9.70 -8.78 -8.36
CA ALA A 40 -9.41 -7.78 -7.35
C ALA A 40 -8.34 -6.78 -7.81
N SER A 41 -7.29 -7.27 -8.49
CA SER A 41 -6.27 -6.45 -9.13
C SER A 41 -6.90 -5.49 -10.16
N GLY A 42 -7.74 -5.99 -11.06
CA GLY A 42 -8.45 -5.16 -12.04
C GLY A 42 -9.33 -4.08 -11.41
N ILE A 43 -10.11 -4.43 -10.38
CA ILE A 43 -10.95 -3.46 -9.66
C ILE A 43 -10.09 -2.41 -8.94
N ALA A 44 -8.99 -2.81 -8.30
CA ALA A 44 -8.05 -1.89 -7.66
C ALA A 44 -7.45 -0.88 -8.67
N LEU A 45 -7.15 -1.33 -9.88
CA LEU A 45 -6.71 -0.46 -10.97
C LEU A 45 -7.81 0.53 -11.39
N LEU A 46 -9.07 0.11 -11.48
CA LEU A 46 -10.18 1.02 -11.81
C LEU A 46 -10.36 2.11 -10.73
N VAL A 47 -10.27 1.73 -9.45
CA VAL A 47 -10.30 2.69 -8.33
C VAL A 47 -9.12 3.66 -8.40
N CYS A 48 -7.92 3.17 -8.72
CA CYS A 48 -6.75 4.01 -8.95
C CYS A 48 -7.02 5.05 -10.04
N LEU A 49 -7.50 4.61 -11.20
CA LEU A 49 -7.75 5.49 -12.35
C LEU A 49 -8.85 6.52 -12.04
N ALA A 50 -9.90 6.13 -11.32
CA ALA A 50 -10.91 7.07 -10.84
C ALA A 50 -10.30 8.12 -9.90
N GLY A 51 -9.46 7.72 -8.94
CA GLY A 51 -8.75 8.64 -8.05
C GLY A 51 -7.82 9.59 -8.82
N VAL A 52 -7.09 9.09 -9.83
CA VAL A 52 -6.23 9.92 -10.70
C VAL A 52 -7.07 10.97 -11.42
N TYR A 53 -8.14 10.54 -12.08
CA TYR A 53 -9.05 11.44 -12.79
C TYR A 53 -9.58 12.54 -11.86
N LEU A 54 -10.16 12.15 -10.71
CA LEU A 54 -10.71 13.08 -9.74
C LEU A 54 -9.66 14.03 -9.16
N SER A 55 -8.41 13.59 -9.04
CA SER A 55 -7.36 14.47 -8.54
C SER A 55 -6.89 15.49 -9.56
N ILE A 56 -6.86 15.11 -10.84
CA ILE A 56 -6.57 16.04 -11.94
C ILE A 56 -7.69 17.08 -12.04
N THR A 57 -8.96 16.67 -11.91
CA THR A 57 -10.09 17.60 -11.94
C THR A 57 -10.13 18.55 -10.75
N ASN A 58 -9.52 18.17 -9.62
CA ASN A 58 -9.46 18.97 -8.39
C ASN A 58 -8.02 19.45 -8.08
N TRP A 59 -7.18 19.62 -9.11
CA TRP A 59 -5.76 19.87 -8.93
C TRP A 59 -5.46 21.16 -8.14
N ASP A 60 -6.25 22.20 -8.37
CA ASP A 60 -6.10 23.51 -7.73
C ASP A 60 -6.63 23.55 -6.29
N ALA A 61 -7.27 22.48 -5.82
CA ALA A 61 -7.75 22.41 -4.45
C ALA A 61 -6.57 22.31 -3.45
N PRO A 62 -6.72 22.85 -2.23
CA PRO A 62 -5.68 22.77 -1.20
C PRO A 62 -5.32 21.32 -0.82
N SER A 63 -4.13 21.14 -0.25
CA SER A 63 -3.57 19.84 0.11
C SER A 63 -2.56 19.97 1.25
N ALA A 64 -2.43 18.93 2.06
CA ALA A 64 -1.46 18.89 3.15
C ALA A 64 -0.01 19.05 2.66
N LEU A 65 0.27 18.62 1.43
CA LEU A 65 1.59 18.71 0.81
C LEU A 65 1.92 20.09 0.24
N SER A 66 0.97 21.03 0.23
CA SER A 66 1.26 22.41 -0.16
C SER A 66 2.14 23.14 0.86
N ASN A 67 2.27 22.61 2.09
CA ASN A 67 3.21 23.11 3.10
C ASN A 67 4.63 22.58 2.86
N GLN A 68 5.60 23.48 2.68
CA GLN A 68 6.99 23.12 2.36
C GLN A 68 7.68 22.27 3.45
N SER A 69 7.38 22.52 4.73
CA SER A 69 7.95 21.74 5.84
C SER A 69 7.41 20.31 5.84
N SER A 70 6.08 20.16 5.71
CA SER A 70 5.42 18.85 5.60
C SER A 70 5.94 18.06 4.39
N PHE A 71 6.10 18.72 3.25
CA PHE A 71 6.62 18.10 2.03
C PHE A 71 8.08 17.63 2.18
N LYS A 72 8.94 18.44 2.81
CA LYS A 72 10.34 18.06 3.08
C LYS A 72 10.42 16.86 4.03
N ASN A 73 9.65 16.87 5.11
CA ASN A 73 9.62 15.75 6.08
C ASN A 73 9.11 14.46 5.42
N TYR A 74 8.08 14.56 4.59
CA TYR A 74 7.58 13.46 3.77
C TYR A 74 8.69 12.87 2.88
N LEU A 75 9.42 13.70 2.12
CA LEU A 75 10.48 13.23 1.23
C LEU A 75 11.61 12.54 1.99
N ILE A 76 12.05 13.09 3.12
CA ILE A 76 13.10 12.48 3.95
C ILE A 76 12.67 11.08 4.38
N SER A 77 11.45 10.93 4.90
CA SER A 77 10.89 9.64 5.31
C SER A 77 10.91 8.65 4.14
N VAL A 78 10.36 9.04 3.00
CA VAL A 78 10.25 8.19 1.80
C VAL A 78 11.63 7.71 1.34
N TYR A 79 12.62 8.60 1.21
CA TYR A 79 13.94 8.21 0.74
C TYR A 79 14.65 7.29 1.73
N THR A 80 14.55 7.56 3.04
CA THR A 80 15.09 6.68 4.07
C THR A 80 14.46 5.29 3.99
N GLU A 81 13.14 5.21 3.84
CA GLU A 81 12.42 3.94 3.77
C GLU A 81 12.70 3.18 2.47
N ILE A 82 12.82 3.86 1.34
CA ILE A 82 13.23 3.23 0.07
C ILE A 82 14.62 2.61 0.20
N ILE A 83 15.57 3.30 0.83
CA ILE A 83 16.92 2.78 1.05
C ILE A 83 16.88 1.54 1.95
N LEU A 84 16.13 1.59 3.07
CA LEU A 84 16.00 0.45 3.99
C LEU A 84 15.30 -0.74 3.33
N ALA A 85 14.22 -0.48 2.59
CA ALA A 85 13.49 -1.47 1.80
C ALA A 85 14.42 -2.16 0.80
N GLY A 86 15.12 -1.36 -0.02
CA GLY A 86 16.05 -1.84 -1.03
C GLY A 86 17.24 -2.61 -0.44
N ALA A 87 17.85 -2.11 0.62
CA ALA A 87 18.98 -2.75 1.29
C ALA A 87 18.59 -4.12 1.86
N GLY A 88 17.47 -4.20 2.59
CA GLY A 88 17.00 -5.49 3.12
C GLY A 88 16.62 -6.47 2.02
N ALA A 89 15.94 -6.00 0.97
CA ALA A 89 15.63 -6.84 -0.20
C ALA A 89 16.91 -7.37 -0.88
N PHE A 90 17.92 -6.52 -1.07
CA PHE A 90 19.21 -6.91 -1.62
C PHE A 90 19.91 -7.98 -0.77
N VAL A 91 19.92 -7.82 0.55
CA VAL A 91 20.48 -8.82 1.48
C VAL A 91 19.75 -10.16 1.35
N PHE A 92 18.41 -10.16 1.32
CA PHE A 92 17.63 -11.39 1.14
C PHE A 92 17.92 -12.08 -0.20
N ILE A 93 18.03 -11.32 -1.29
CA ILE A 93 18.35 -11.87 -2.61
C ILE A 93 19.76 -12.48 -2.61
N LYS A 94 20.76 -11.74 -2.12
CA LYS A 94 22.15 -12.22 -2.07
C LYS A 94 22.34 -13.46 -1.20
N THR A 95 21.56 -13.58 -0.12
CA THR A 95 21.60 -14.73 0.79
C THR A 95 20.70 -15.90 0.35
N LYS A 96 20.17 -15.89 -0.89
CA LYS A 96 19.26 -16.92 -1.43
C LYS A 96 17.98 -17.09 -0.60
N ARG A 97 17.52 -16.01 0.02
CA ARG A 97 16.36 -15.90 0.89
C ARG A 97 15.28 -14.98 0.28
N SER A 98 15.19 -14.95 -1.05
CA SER A 98 14.29 -14.04 -1.79
C SER A 98 12.81 -14.16 -1.40
N LYS A 99 12.37 -15.30 -0.85
CA LYS A 99 11.01 -15.48 -0.30
C LYS A 99 10.65 -14.49 0.83
N TYR A 100 11.62 -13.83 1.46
CA TYR A 100 11.37 -12.83 2.51
C TYR A 100 11.32 -11.38 1.98
N VAL A 101 11.56 -11.16 0.69
CA VAL A 101 11.53 -9.82 0.10
C VAL A 101 10.15 -9.19 0.22
N SER A 102 9.09 -9.87 -0.21
CA SER A 102 7.73 -9.29 -0.15
C SER A 102 7.25 -8.99 1.28
N PRO A 103 7.41 -9.88 2.29
CA PRO A 103 7.12 -9.54 3.68
C PRO A 103 7.96 -8.37 4.21
N TRP A 104 9.25 -8.30 3.85
CA TRP A 104 10.12 -7.20 4.26
C TRP A 104 9.64 -5.85 3.72
N ILE A 105 9.32 -5.80 2.42
CA ILE A 105 8.78 -4.59 1.80
C ILE A 105 7.44 -4.22 2.44
N ALA A 106 6.55 -5.18 2.70
CA ALA A 106 5.27 -4.91 3.37
C ALA A 106 5.46 -4.35 4.78
N PHE A 107 6.46 -4.83 5.52
CA PHE A 107 6.81 -4.32 6.83
C PHE A 107 7.29 -2.87 6.79
N ILE A 108 8.22 -2.54 5.89
CA ILE A 108 8.71 -1.17 5.72
C ILE A 108 7.59 -0.23 5.26
N VAL A 109 6.75 -0.65 4.31
CA VAL A 109 5.59 0.12 3.87
C VAL A 109 4.56 0.29 5.01
N GLY A 110 4.40 -0.70 5.88
CA GLY A 110 3.57 -0.58 7.08
C GLY A 110 4.08 0.51 8.02
N ILE A 111 5.40 0.54 8.29
CA ILE A 111 6.03 1.59 9.10
C ILE A 111 5.91 2.96 8.43
N HIS A 112 6.03 3.03 7.10
CA HIS A 112 5.86 4.28 6.34
C HIS A 112 4.54 5.00 6.64
N PHE A 113 3.45 4.24 6.84
CA PHE A 113 2.15 4.83 7.17
C PHE A 113 2.11 5.52 8.55
N ILE A 114 2.98 5.14 9.49
CA ILE A 114 3.14 5.84 10.79
C ILE A 114 3.65 7.26 10.56
N SER A 115 4.63 7.42 9.68
CA SER A 115 5.19 8.71 9.29
C SER A 115 4.13 9.54 8.52
N LEU A 116 3.45 8.91 7.56
CA LEU A 116 2.40 9.59 6.78
C LEU A 116 1.25 10.13 7.61
N LYS A 117 0.92 9.49 8.74
CA LYS A 117 -0.10 10.02 9.66
C LYS A 117 0.18 11.47 10.04
N HIS A 118 1.45 11.84 10.25
CA HIS A 118 1.83 13.18 10.67
C HIS A 118 1.69 14.20 9.55
N VAL A 119 1.91 13.75 8.30
CA VAL A 119 1.80 14.60 7.11
C VAL A 119 0.34 14.89 6.78
N PHE A 120 -0.51 13.86 6.76
CA PHE A 120 -1.92 13.98 6.33
C PHE A 120 -2.92 14.19 7.48
N ASN A 121 -2.44 14.17 8.73
CA ASN A 121 -3.25 14.25 9.94
C ASN A 121 -4.47 13.29 9.90
N ASP A 122 -4.20 12.02 9.56
CA ASP A 122 -5.22 10.98 9.45
C ASP A 122 -4.91 9.80 10.39
N PRO A 123 -5.63 9.67 11.52
CA PRO A 123 -5.43 8.55 12.46
C PRO A 123 -5.67 7.18 11.84
N SER A 124 -6.48 7.07 10.77
CA SER A 124 -6.74 5.80 10.10
C SER A 124 -5.46 5.17 9.52
N LEU A 125 -4.43 5.97 9.23
CA LEU A 125 -3.13 5.49 8.77
C LEU A 125 -2.41 4.61 9.80
N TYR A 126 -2.67 4.77 11.10
CA TYR A 126 -2.14 3.83 12.10
C TYR A 126 -2.79 2.46 12.01
N LEU A 127 -4.09 2.42 11.70
CA LEU A 127 -4.76 1.14 11.46
C LEU A 127 -4.17 0.47 10.22
N LEU A 128 -3.95 1.22 9.13
CA LEU A 128 -3.31 0.69 7.94
C LEU A 128 -1.89 0.18 8.22
N ALA A 129 -1.09 0.94 8.97
CA ALA A 129 0.24 0.53 9.42
C ALA A 129 0.19 -0.80 10.18
N ALA A 130 -0.70 -0.90 11.18
CA ALA A 130 -0.87 -2.11 11.97
C ALA A 130 -1.28 -3.31 11.11
N LEU A 131 -2.20 -3.11 10.15
CA LEU A 131 -2.64 -4.16 9.23
C LEU A 131 -1.48 -4.67 8.36
N LEU A 132 -0.70 -3.78 7.75
CA LEU A 132 0.44 -4.19 6.90
C LEU A 132 1.54 -4.88 7.69
N VAL A 133 1.87 -4.38 8.89
CA VAL A 133 2.84 -5.04 9.78
C VAL A 133 2.32 -6.42 10.20
N ALA A 134 1.04 -6.54 10.55
CA ALA A 134 0.42 -7.82 10.89
C ALA A 134 0.45 -8.80 9.70
N VAL A 135 0.20 -8.34 8.47
CA VAL A 135 0.33 -9.14 7.24
C VAL A 135 1.77 -9.60 7.03
N ALA A 136 2.74 -8.69 7.17
CA ALA A 136 4.17 -8.97 7.00
C ALA A 136 4.70 -10.00 8.00
N ILE A 137 4.15 -10.05 9.22
CA ILE A 137 4.51 -11.04 10.23
C ILE A 137 3.75 -12.35 9.98
N SER A 138 2.42 -12.28 9.81
CA SER A 138 1.55 -13.46 9.70
C SER A 138 1.86 -14.33 8.49
N THR A 139 2.27 -13.74 7.36
CA THR A 139 2.67 -14.46 6.14
C THR A 139 3.79 -15.48 6.39
N LEU A 140 4.71 -15.21 7.33
CA LEU A 140 5.82 -16.10 7.67
C LEU A 140 5.33 -17.43 8.28
N PHE A 141 4.15 -17.43 8.90
CA PHE A 141 3.54 -18.59 9.54
C PHE A 141 2.45 -19.23 8.69
N ILE A 142 1.68 -18.42 7.95
CA ILE A 142 0.54 -18.87 7.15
C ILE A 142 0.99 -19.50 5.83
N SER A 143 1.91 -18.86 5.12
CA SER A 143 2.32 -19.29 3.77
C SER A 143 2.90 -20.71 3.74
N PRO A 144 3.78 -21.13 4.68
CA PRO A 144 4.27 -22.50 4.72
C PRO A 144 3.16 -23.53 4.96
N LYS A 145 2.21 -23.23 5.86
CA LYS A 145 1.07 -24.13 6.17
C LYS A 145 0.17 -24.33 4.96
N LEU A 146 -0.01 -23.28 4.16
CA LEU A 146 -0.87 -23.32 2.97
C LEU A 146 -0.12 -23.77 1.70
N LYS A 147 1.20 -23.99 1.78
CA LYS A 147 2.10 -24.37 0.67
C LYS A 147 2.04 -23.39 -0.51
N VAL A 148 2.04 -22.10 -0.21
CA VAL A 148 2.03 -21.01 -1.21
C VAL A 148 3.25 -20.10 -1.01
N ALA A 149 3.56 -19.26 -1.99
CA ALA A 149 4.62 -18.26 -1.83
C ALA A 149 4.27 -17.25 -0.72
N HIS A 150 5.28 -16.74 -0.01
CA HIS A 150 5.08 -15.66 0.98
C HIS A 150 4.48 -14.40 0.35
N SER A 151 4.84 -14.11 -0.90
CA SER A 151 4.26 -13.03 -1.71
C SER A 151 2.77 -13.23 -1.98
N ALA A 152 2.27 -14.47 -2.06
CA ALA A 152 0.85 -14.75 -2.23
C ALA A 152 0.03 -14.20 -1.06
N ILE A 153 0.40 -14.56 0.17
CA ILE A 153 -0.32 -14.09 1.37
C ILE A 153 -0.06 -12.62 1.65
N THR A 154 1.19 -12.17 1.49
CA THR A 154 1.55 -10.76 1.68
C THR A 154 0.79 -9.87 0.70
N GLY A 155 0.76 -10.25 -0.58
CA GLY A 155 0.06 -9.50 -1.62
C GLY A 155 -1.45 -9.46 -1.44
N ILE A 156 -2.08 -10.58 -1.08
CA ILE A 156 -3.52 -10.60 -0.75
C ILE A 156 -3.81 -9.69 0.44
N GLY A 157 -3.07 -9.84 1.53
CA GLY A 157 -3.29 -9.07 2.76
C GLY A 157 -3.07 -7.58 2.57
N SER A 158 -1.87 -7.18 2.10
CA SER A 158 -1.52 -5.78 1.86
C SER A 158 -2.39 -5.16 0.77
N GLY A 159 -2.63 -5.88 -0.32
CA GLY A 159 -3.48 -5.41 -1.42
C GLY A 159 -4.91 -5.14 -0.97
N THR A 160 -5.49 -6.03 -0.16
CA THR A 160 -6.84 -5.86 0.38
C THR A 160 -6.92 -4.69 1.36
N ALA A 161 -5.95 -4.57 2.28
CA ALA A 161 -5.91 -3.47 3.23
C ALA A 161 -5.83 -2.11 2.51
N LEU A 162 -4.93 -1.99 1.53
CA LEU A 162 -4.80 -0.78 0.72
C LEU A 162 -6.04 -0.50 -0.12
N PHE A 163 -6.68 -1.55 -0.67
CA PHE A 163 -7.92 -1.40 -1.43
C PHE A 163 -9.04 -0.79 -0.59
N CYS A 164 -9.24 -1.30 0.64
CA CYS A 164 -10.23 -0.75 1.56
C CYS A 164 -9.99 0.72 1.87
N PHE A 165 -8.73 1.12 2.04
CA PHE A 165 -8.38 2.52 2.27
C PHE A 165 -8.48 3.39 1.01
N ALA A 166 -8.25 2.81 -0.17
CA ALA A 166 -8.50 3.50 -1.45
C ALA A 166 -9.99 3.83 -1.61
N LEU A 167 -10.86 2.85 -1.30
CA LEU A 167 -12.31 3.06 -1.26
C LEU A 167 -12.71 4.07 -0.19
N LEU A 168 -12.10 4.04 0.99
CA LEU A 168 -12.32 5.03 2.04
C LEU A 168 -12.02 6.45 1.55
N GLY A 169 -10.94 6.63 0.76
CA GLY A 169 -10.61 7.90 0.11
C GLY A 169 -11.73 8.38 -0.81
N LEU A 170 -12.22 7.51 -1.70
CA LEU A 170 -13.35 7.85 -2.57
C LEU A 170 -14.63 8.16 -1.80
N ILE A 171 -14.96 7.36 -0.78
CA ILE A 171 -16.15 7.58 0.05
C ILE A 171 -16.07 8.95 0.73
N ARG A 172 -14.92 9.29 1.33
CA ARG A 172 -14.72 10.61 1.96
C ARG A 172 -14.83 11.74 0.95
N TYR A 173 -14.33 11.56 -0.27
CA TYR A 173 -14.50 12.55 -1.34
C TYR A 173 -15.98 12.82 -1.67
N PHE A 174 -16.81 11.78 -1.76
CA PHE A 174 -18.24 11.95 -2.09
C PHE A 174 -19.12 12.41 -0.92
N LEU A 175 -18.60 12.41 0.31
CA LEU A 175 -19.34 12.85 1.50
C LEU A 175 -19.11 14.33 1.86
N VAL A 176 -18.17 15.00 1.18
CA VAL A 176 -17.83 16.41 1.36
C VAL A 176 -18.42 17.22 0.21
#